data_AF-A0A0A2MJV0-F1
#
_entry.id   AF-A0A0A2MJV0-F1
#
_cell.length_a   1.000
_cell.length_b   1.000
_cell.length_c   1.000
_cell.angle_alpha   90.00
_cell.angle_beta   90.00
_cell.angle_gamma   90.00
#
_symmetry.space_group_name_H-M   'P 1'
#
loop_
_entity.id
_entity.type
_entity.pdbx_description
1 polymer ?
#
loop_
_entity_poly.entity_id
_entity_poly.type
_entity_poly.pdbx_seq_one_letter_code
_entity_poly.pdbx_strand_id
1 'polypeptide(L)'
;MIKDIVRILQDIAQAKGLEYHYGKKAALNLLDGTAQPGKIFLLHEFTNRKSEYNTSGTKITAANYEGKFFLVKHADFDQQYFAETGTQDTSKYTANIEPLLEVFTAIGNTLACLTAEVTQWDNIDVTDALDANMDGLLCSYSLKIPVHYE
;
A
#
# COMPACT_ATOMS: atom_id res chain seq x y z
N MET A 1 1.06 12.86 -20.57
CA MET A 1 0.32 11.59 -20.40
C MET A 1 0.19 11.34 -18.90
N ILE A 2 -1.02 11.06 -18.39
CA ILE A 2 -1.22 10.87 -16.94
C ILE A 2 -0.66 9.51 -16.55
N LYS A 3 0.13 9.49 -15.49
CA LYS A 3 0.69 8.27 -14.95
C LYS A 3 -0.39 7.49 -14.22
N ASP A 4 -0.57 6.21 -14.56
CA ASP A 4 -1.50 5.32 -13.88
C ASP A 4 -1.08 5.13 -12.41
N ILE A 5 -2.03 4.96 -11.49
CA ILE A 5 -1.75 4.81 -10.06
C ILE A 5 -0.80 3.64 -9.74
N VAL A 6 -0.82 2.57 -10.52
CA VAL A 6 0.15 1.46 -10.37
C VAL A 6 1.58 1.98 -10.50
N ARG A 7 1.82 2.85 -11.49
CA ARG A 7 3.15 3.42 -11.72
C ARG A 7 3.48 4.52 -10.73
N ILE A 8 2.49 5.28 -10.27
CA ILE A 8 2.70 6.28 -9.20
C ILE A 8 3.13 5.56 -7.91
N LEU A 9 2.41 4.53 -7.48
CA LEU A 9 2.76 3.78 -6.28
C LEU A 9 4.10 3.04 -6.43
N GLN A 10 4.42 2.54 -7.63
CA GLN A 10 5.73 1.97 -7.92
C GLN A 10 6.86 2.97 -7.68
N ASP A 11 6.75 4.19 -8.24
CA ASP A 11 7.77 5.23 -8.06
C ASP A 11 7.92 5.62 -6.59
N ILE A 12 6.80 5.81 -5.88
CA ILE A 12 6.81 6.17 -4.46
C ILE A 12 7.49 5.08 -3.64
N ALA A 13 7.17 3.81 -3.92
CA ALA A 13 7.78 2.67 -3.25
C ALA A 13 9.30 2.64 -3.50
N GLN A 14 9.74 2.78 -4.75
CA GLN A 14 11.16 2.78 -5.11
C GLN A 14 11.92 3.95 -4.48
N ALA A 15 11.34 5.15 -4.47
CA ALA A 15 11.93 6.32 -3.83
C ALA A 15 12.09 6.17 -2.31
N LYS A 16 11.27 5.31 -1.69
CA LYS A 16 11.31 4.97 -0.26
C LYS A 16 12.06 3.67 0.03
N GLY A 17 12.66 3.03 -0.97
CA GLY A 17 13.39 1.76 -0.82
C GLY A 17 12.50 0.55 -0.50
N LEU A 18 11.21 0.61 -0.82
CA LEU A 18 10.26 -0.50 -0.63
C LEU A 18 10.28 -1.43 -1.84
N GLU A 19 10.09 -2.73 -1.61
CA GLU A 19 9.89 -3.68 -2.70
C GLU A 19 8.45 -3.61 -3.23
N TYR A 20 8.29 -3.26 -4.50
CA TYR A 20 6.97 -3.10 -5.10
C TYR A 20 6.58 -4.29 -5.96
N HIS A 21 5.41 -4.87 -5.69
CA HIS A 21 4.79 -5.88 -6.53
C HIS A 21 3.36 -5.50 -6.86
N TYR A 22 2.91 -5.77 -8.10
CA TYR A 22 1.53 -5.55 -8.52
C TYR A 22 0.96 -6.82 -9.12
N GLY A 23 -0.20 -7.27 -8.63
CA GLY A 23 -0.83 -8.48 -9.15
C GLY A 23 -2.03 -8.94 -8.34
N LYS A 24 -2.56 -10.12 -8.72
CA LYS A 24 -3.60 -10.79 -7.93
C LYS A 24 -3.01 -11.26 -6.60
N LYS A 25 -3.81 -11.25 -5.53
CA LYS A 25 -3.41 -11.75 -4.21
C LYS A 25 -2.73 -13.12 -4.26
N ALA A 26 -3.27 -14.07 -5.03
CA ALA A 26 -2.69 -15.39 -5.18
C ALA A 26 -1.27 -15.41 -5.79
N ALA A 27 -0.88 -14.41 -6.58
CA ALA A 27 0.49 -14.27 -7.08
C ALA A 27 1.39 -13.56 -6.07
N LEU A 28 0.84 -12.63 -5.30
CA LEU A 28 1.53 -11.94 -4.21
C LEU A 28 1.79 -12.88 -3.01
N ASN A 29 0.92 -13.87 -2.80
CA ASN A 29 1.11 -14.95 -1.83
C ASN A 29 2.35 -15.83 -2.14
N LEU A 30 2.73 -15.93 -3.41
CA LEU A 30 3.86 -16.76 -3.88
C LEU A 30 5.19 -16.01 -3.87
N LEU A 31 5.25 -14.82 -3.26
CA LEU A 31 6.51 -14.13 -3.06
C LEU A 31 7.34 -14.96 -2.07
N ASP A 32 8.18 -15.80 -2.68
CA ASP A 32 8.97 -16.85 -2.04
C ASP A 32 9.75 -16.29 -0.86
N GLY A 33 9.77 -17.04 0.25
CA GLY A 33 10.27 -16.70 1.60
C GLY A 33 11.77 -16.33 1.70
N THR A 34 12.39 -15.96 0.58
CA THR A 34 13.68 -15.27 0.49
C THR A 34 13.62 -13.81 0.98
N ALA A 35 12.51 -13.40 1.61
CA ALA A 35 12.33 -12.09 2.21
C ALA A 35 13.47 -11.82 3.20
N GLN A 36 14.42 -10.98 2.75
CA GLN A 36 15.53 -10.57 3.59
C GLN A 36 14.96 -9.93 4.86
N PRO A 37 15.47 -10.28 6.06
CA PRO A 37 15.01 -9.71 7.31
C PRO A 37 15.01 -8.17 7.24
N GLY A 38 13.90 -7.56 7.63
CA GLY A 38 13.74 -6.11 7.65
C GLY A 38 13.32 -5.45 6.33
N LYS A 39 13.23 -6.18 5.21
CA LYS A 39 12.71 -5.63 3.96
C LYS A 39 11.21 -5.34 4.06
N ILE A 40 10.80 -4.17 3.59
CA ILE A 40 9.40 -3.75 3.54
C ILE A 40 8.86 -3.95 2.12
N PHE A 41 7.70 -4.57 2.02
CA PHE A 41 7.03 -4.86 0.77
C PHE A 41 5.76 -4.03 0.63
N LEU A 42 5.54 -3.48 -0.56
CA LEU A 42 4.27 -2.89 -0.99
C LEU A 42 3.66 -3.82 -2.06
N LEU A 43 2.69 -4.63 -1.63
CA LEU A 43 2.02 -5.62 -2.47
C LEU A 43 0.68 -5.06 -2.93
N HIS A 44 0.68 -4.47 -4.12
CA HIS A 44 -0.46 -3.78 -4.69
C HIS A 44 -1.39 -4.74 -5.41
N GLU A 45 -2.64 -4.83 -4.94
CA GLU A 45 -3.68 -5.62 -5.59
C GLU A 45 -4.20 -4.92 -6.85
N PHE A 46 -5.02 -5.62 -7.63
CA PHE A 46 -5.65 -5.03 -8.80
C PHE A 46 -6.47 -3.79 -8.45
N THR A 47 -6.17 -2.72 -9.17
CA THR A 47 -6.88 -1.45 -9.02
C THR A 47 -8.12 -1.38 -9.90
N ASN A 48 -9.23 -0.95 -9.33
CA ASN A 48 -10.41 -0.54 -10.07
C ASN A 48 -10.20 0.85 -10.66
N ARG A 49 -10.51 1.00 -11.95
CA ARG A 49 -10.33 2.26 -12.70
C ARG A 49 -11.67 2.72 -13.26
N LYS A 50 -12.04 3.97 -13.00
CA LYS A 50 -13.26 4.58 -13.54
C LYS A 50 -12.90 5.91 -14.18
N SER A 51 -13.36 6.15 -15.41
CA SER A 51 -13.18 7.44 -16.07
C SER A 51 -14.30 8.39 -15.67
N GLU A 52 -13.95 9.62 -15.30
CA GLU A 52 -14.91 10.72 -15.14
C GLU A 52 -14.99 11.50 -16.45
N TYR A 53 -16.20 11.76 -16.93
CA TYR A 53 -16.44 12.60 -18.10
C TYR A 53 -16.88 14.01 -17.68
N ASN A 54 -16.63 14.98 -18.55
CA ASN A 54 -17.26 16.29 -18.44
C ASN A 54 -18.80 16.17 -18.51
N THR A 55 -19.49 17.24 -18.14
CA THR A 55 -20.97 17.28 -18.11
C THR A 55 -21.63 16.96 -19.46
N SER A 56 -20.93 17.18 -20.58
CA SER A 56 -21.44 16.85 -21.92
C SER A 56 -21.14 15.41 -22.36
N GLY A 57 -20.39 14.61 -21.59
CA GLY A 57 -20.03 13.23 -21.93
C GLY A 57 -19.04 13.10 -23.09
N THR A 58 -18.45 14.21 -23.55
CA THR A 58 -17.61 14.24 -24.76
C THR A 58 -16.14 13.96 -24.47
N LYS A 59 -15.73 14.07 -23.21
CA LYS A 59 -14.30 14.09 -22.85
C LYS A 59 -14.07 13.60 -21.43
N ILE A 60 -13.03 12.78 -21.23
CA ILE A 60 -12.58 12.35 -19.91
C ILE A 60 -11.85 13.51 -19.22
N THR A 61 -12.26 13.84 -17.99
CA THR A 61 -11.73 14.95 -17.18
C THR A 61 -10.91 14.47 -15.99
N ALA A 62 -11.09 13.21 -15.56
CA ALA A 62 -10.31 12.62 -14.50
C ALA A 62 -10.30 11.08 -14.57
N ALA A 63 -9.31 10.47 -13.93
CA ALA A 63 -9.29 9.04 -13.66
C ALA A 63 -9.48 8.82 -12.15
N ASN A 64 -10.48 8.01 -11.80
CA ASN A 64 -10.75 7.59 -10.43
C ASN A 64 -10.19 6.19 -10.22
N TYR A 65 -9.52 6.00 -9.09
CA TYR A 65 -8.88 4.75 -8.72
C TYR A 65 -9.35 4.32 -7.33
N GLU A 66 -9.70 3.05 -7.21
CA GLU A 66 -10.00 2.39 -5.94
C GLU A 66 -9.18 1.11 -5.87
N GLY A 67 -8.51 0.88 -4.76
CA GLY A 67 -7.66 -0.30 -4.62
C GLY A 67 -7.21 -0.56 -3.21
N LYS A 68 -6.42 -1.64 -3.09
CA LYS A 68 -5.83 -2.07 -1.83
C LYS A 68 -4.39 -2.48 -2.06
N PHE A 69 -3.58 -2.33 -1.03
CA PHE A 69 -2.24 -2.88 -1.00
C PHE A 69 -1.88 -3.35 0.40
N PHE A 70 -1.03 -4.36 0.48
CA PHE A 70 -0.37 -4.72 1.72
C PHE A 70 0.92 -3.91 1.84
N LEU A 71 1.15 -3.31 3.00
CA LEU A 71 2.44 -2.75 3.38
C LEU A 71 2.95 -3.59 4.55
N VAL A 72 3.88 -4.50 4.27
CA VAL A 72 4.18 -5.61 5.19
C VAL A 72 5.68 -5.93 5.27
N LYS A 73 6.07 -6.60 6.34
CA LYS A 73 7.41 -7.15 6.59
C LYS A 73 7.27 -8.62 6.97
N HIS A 74 8.32 -9.40 6.72
CA HIS A 74 8.37 -10.77 7.26
C HIS A 74 8.34 -10.73 8.79
N ALA A 75 7.59 -11.64 9.39
CA ALA A 75 7.38 -11.71 10.82
C ALA A 75 7.81 -13.06 11.40
N ASP A 76 8.07 -13.06 12.71
CA ASP A 76 8.24 -14.28 13.49
C ASP A 76 6.86 -14.73 14.00
N PHE A 77 6.51 -16.00 13.80
CA PHE A 77 5.24 -16.59 14.23
C PHE A 77 5.11 -16.63 15.75
N ASP A 78 6.21 -16.86 16.46
CA ASP A 78 6.20 -17.10 17.91
C ASP A 78 6.24 -15.79 18.70
N GLN A 79 6.38 -14.65 18.02
CA GLN A 79 6.44 -13.32 18.62
C GLN A 79 5.05 -12.86 19.07
N GLN A 80 4.95 -12.35 20.31
CA GLN A 80 3.72 -11.78 20.84
C GLN A 80 3.25 -10.56 20.03
N TYR A 81 1.94 -10.31 20.02
CA TYR A 81 1.37 -9.18 19.31
C TYR A 81 1.79 -7.83 19.91
N PHE A 82 1.60 -7.67 21.22
CA PHE A 82 1.89 -6.47 21.97
C PHE A 82 2.40 -6.79 23.40
N ALA A 83 1.77 -6.26 24.44
CA ALA A 83 2.18 -6.43 25.84
C ALA A 83 1.39 -7.52 26.59
N GLU A 84 0.81 -8.48 25.86
CA GLU A 84 0.04 -9.58 26.47
C GLU A 84 0.94 -10.56 27.22
N THR A 85 2.17 -10.75 26.71
CA THR A 85 3.24 -11.56 27.30
C THR A 85 4.59 -10.99 26.86
N GLY A 86 5.69 -11.31 27.56
CA GLY A 86 7.03 -10.86 27.14
C GLY A 86 7.25 -9.34 27.27
N THR A 87 8.08 -8.76 26.39
CA THR A 87 8.46 -7.34 26.39
C THR A 87 7.82 -6.62 25.20
N GLN A 88 7.13 -5.50 25.46
CA GLN A 88 6.45 -4.72 24.44
C GLN A 88 7.39 -4.22 23.33
N ASP A 89 8.62 -3.82 23.69
CA ASP A 89 9.62 -3.29 22.76
C ASP A 89 9.99 -4.26 21.62
N THR A 90 9.81 -5.56 21.86
CA THR A 90 10.06 -6.62 20.89
C THR A 90 8.77 -7.30 20.45
N SER A 91 7.62 -6.62 20.51
CA SER A 91 6.34 -7.15 20.04
C SER A 91 6.18 -6.98 18.53
N LYS A 92 5.28 -7.75 17.90
CA LYS A 92 4.94 -7.60 16.48
C LYS A 92 4.49 -6.17 16.17
N TYR A 93 3.69 -5.56 17.05
CA TYR A 93 3.23 -4.19 16.86
C TYR A 93 4.39 -3.20 16.81
N THR A 94 5.27 -3.20 17.82
CA THR A 94 6.38 -2.23 17.90
C THR A 94 7.45 -2.48 16.82
N ALA A 95 7.76 -3.75 16.51
CA ALA A 95 8.82 -4.08 15.55
C ALA A 95 8.37 -3.98 14.07
N ASN A 96 7.09 -4.28 13.80
CA ASN A 96 6.58 -4.43 12.44
C ASN A 96 5.48 -3.42 12.10
N ILE A 97 4.45 -3.25 12.94
CA ILE A 97 3.28 -2.42 12.60
C ILE A 97 3.58 -0.93 12.72
N GLU A 98 4.08 -0.49 13.87
CA GLU A 98 4.27 0.93 14.21
C GLU A 98 5.18 1.67 13.21
N PRO A 99 6.35 1.14 12.79
CA PRO A 99 7.17 1.78 11.76
C PRO A 99 6.46 1.91 10.41
N LEU A 100 5.54 1.00 10.09
CA LEU A 100 4.81 1.01 8.82
C LEU A 100 3.69 2.05 8.80
N LEU A 101 3.18 2.50 9.96
CA LEU A 101 2.24 3.61 10.04
C LEU A 101 2.88 4.93 9.57
N GLU A 102 4.16 5.14 9.88
CA GLU A 102 4.93 6.29 9.39
C GLU A 102 5.12 6.22 7.86
N VAL A 103 5.47 5.03 7.35
CA VAL A 103 5.63 4.81 5.90
C VAL A 103 4.30 5.02 5.18
N PHE A 104 3.20 4.48 5.70
CA PHE A 104 1.84 4.67 5.17
C PHE A 104 1.45 6.15 5.10
N THR A 105 1.70 6.90 6.17
CA THR A 105 1.46 8.34 6.23
C THR A 105 2.31 9.08 5.20
N ALA A 106 3.58 8.71 5.06
CA ALA A 106 4.49 9.34 4.11
C ALA A 106 4.10 9.07 2.65
N ILE A 107 3.57 7.88 2.33
CA ILE A 107 3.01 7.58 1.00
C ILE A 107 1.77 8.44 0.74
N GLY A 108 0.84 8.50 1.69
CA GLY A 108 -0.37 9.32 1.59
C GLY A 108 -0.08 10.79 1.35
N ASN A 109 0.87 11.36 2.11
CA ASN A 109 1.31 12.76 1.92
C ASN A 109 1.96 12.97 0.54
N THR A 110 2.74 12.00 0.04
CA THR A 110 3.33 12.10 -1.30
C THR A 110 2.23 12.11 -2.37
N LEU A 111 1.19 11.29 -2.22
CA LEU A 111 0.03 11.28 -3.12
C LEU A 111 -0.77 12.58 -3.06
N ALA A 112 -1.00 13.13 -1.87
CA ALA A 112 -1.70 14.41 -1.70
C ALA A 112 -0.92 15.61 -2.26
N CYS A 113 0.40 15.50 -2.40
CA CYS A 113 1.22 16.50 -3.10
C CYS A 113 1.16 16.36 -4.63
N LEU A 114 0.76 15.20 -5.16
CA LEU A 114 0.35 15.09 -6.56
C LEU A 114 -1.00 15.81 -6.68
N THR A 115 -1.38 16.29 -7.86
CA THR A 115 -2.70 16.92 -8.08
C THR A 115 -3.89 15.96 -7.88
N ALA A 116 -3.69 14.84 -7.21
CA ALA A 116 -4.67 13.86 -6.83
C ALA A 116 -5.52 14.34 -5.65
N GLU A 117 -6.82 14.15 -5.77
CA GLU A 117 -7.78 14.28 -4.68
C GLU A 117 -7.93 12.91 -4.02
N VAL A 118 -7.42 12.77 -2.79
CA VAL A 118 -7.52 11.53 -2.01
C VAL A 118 -8.82 11.56 -1.20
N THR A 119 -9.76 10.68 -1.54
CA THR A 119 -11.08 10.61 -0.88
C THR A 119 -11.13 9.51 0.19
N GLN A 120 -10.23 8.53 0.13
CA GLN A 120 -10.08 7.48 1.13
C GLN A 120 -8.59 7.09 1.24
N TRP A 121 -8.10 7.00 2.48
CA TRP A 121 -6.74 6.56 2.82
C TRP A 121 -6.74 5.95 4.22
N ASP A 122 -7.16 4.69 4.31
CA ASP A 122 -7.26 3.95 5.58
C ASP A 122 -6.34 2.71 5.59
N ASN A 123 -6.08 2.22 6.80
CA ASN A 123 -5.36 0.98 7.01
C ASN A 123 -5.95 0.23 8.21
N ILE A 124 -5.72 -1.09 8.22
CA ILE A 124 -5.91 -1.95 9.38
C ILE A 124 -4.66 -2.78 9.60
N ASP A 125 -4.38 -3.12 10.85
CA ASP A 125 -3.30 -4.04 11.21
C ASP A 125 -3.62 -5.43 10.66
N VAL A 126 -2.61 -6.10 10.10
CA VAL A 126 -2.68 -7.50 9.70
C VAL A 126 -1.48 -8.24 10.25
N THR A 127 -1.74 -9.43 10.79
CA THR A 127 -0.71 -10.35 11.25
C THR A 127 -0.86 -11.68 10.55
N ASP A 128 0.24 -12.41 10.45
CA ASP A 128 0.32 -13.74 9.84
C ASP A 128 -0.34 -13.77 8.45
N ALA A 129 -0.17 -12.67 7.72
CA ALA A 129 -0.79 -12.47 6.43
C ALA A 129 0.02 -13.18 5.35
N LEU A 130 -0.70 -13.69 4.33
CA LEU A 130 -0.13 -14.39 3.17
C LEU A 130 0.56 -15.71 3.58
N ASP A 131 1.00 -16.48 2.59
CA ASP A 131 1.63 -17.79 2.84
C ASP A 131 3.05 -17.66 3.43
N ALA A 132 3.65 -16.46 3.35
CA ALA A 132 5.01 -16.14 3.77
C ALA A 132 5.11 -15.47 5.15
N ASN A 133 4.05 -15.55 5.97
CA ASN A 133 3.99 -15.01 7.32
C ASN A 133 4.46 -13.55 7.46
N MET A 134 3.63 -12.63 7.00
CA MET A 134 3.95 -11.22 7.04
C MET A 134 3.03 -10.44 7.98
N ASP A 135 3.62 -9.53 8.74
CA ASP A 135 2.90 -8.58 9.59
C ASP A 135 3.01 -7.17 8.99
N GLY A 136 1.96 -6.37 9.15
CA GLY A 136 1.96 -4.99 8.68
C GLY A 136 0.55 -4.43 8.55
N LEU A 137 0.31 -3.74 7.45
CA LEU A 137 -0.93 -3.02 7.19
C LEU A 137 -1.61 -3.54 5.92
N LEU A 138 -2.93 -3.73 5.99
CA LEU A 138 -3.77 -3.75 4.80
C LEU A 138 -4.33 -2.36 4.59
N CYS A 139 -3.90 -1.71 3.52
CA CYS A 139 -4.25 -0.34 3.19
C CYS A 139 -5.32 -0.31 2.11
N SER A 140 -6.33 0.53 2.27
CA SER A 140 -7.33 0.83 1.23
C SER A 140 -7.20 2.28 0.79
N TYR A 141 -7.38 2.51 -0.52
CA TYR A 141 -7.33 3.85 -1.07
C TYR A 141 -8.44 4.10 -2.09
N SER A 142 -8.87 5.36 -2.15
CA SER A 142 -9.67 5.92 -3.23
C SER A 142 -9.15 7.31 -3.55
N LEU A 143 -8.87 7.56 -4.82
CA LEU A 143 -8.33 8.83 -5.28
C LEU A 143 -8.77 9.17 -6.70
N LYS A 144 -8.85 10.47 -6.97
CA LYS A 144 -9.14 11.05 -8.26
C LYS A 144 -7.92 11.81 -8.77
N ILE A 145 -7.49 11.51 -9.99
CA ILE A 145 -6.41 12.25 -10.65
C ILE A 145 -7.00 13.03 -11.82
N PRO A 146 -7.04 14.37 -11.76
CA PRO A 146 -7.47 15.21 -12.87
C PRO A 146 -6.63 14.98 -14.12
N VAL A 147 -7.30 14.99 -15.27
CA VAL A 147 -6.64 14.97 -16.57
C VAL A 147 -6.33 16.41 -16.94
N HIS A 148 -5.10 16.86 -16.67
CA HIS A 148 -4.63 18.13 -17.18
C HIS A 148 -4.40 18.00 -18.69
N TYR A 149 -5.13 18.80 -19.44
CA TYR A 149 -4.87 19.07 -20.84
C TYR A 149 -3.87 20.22 -20.89
N GLU A 150 -2.67 19.96 -21.41
CA GLU A 150 -1.87 21.02 -22.04
C GLU A 150 -2.59 21.52 -23.30
#